data_AF-A0A2H3DZY9-F1
#
_entry.id   AF-A0A2H3DZY9-F1
#
_cell.length_a   1.000
_cell.length_b   1.000
_cell.length_c   1.000
_cell.angle_alpha   90.00
_cell.angle_beta   90.00
_cell.angle_gamma   90.00
#
_symmetry.space_group_name_H-M   'P 1'
#
loop_
_entity.id
_entity.type
_entity.pdbx_description
1 polymer ?
#
loop_
_entity_poly.entity_id
_entity_poly.type
_entity_poly.pdbx_seq_one_letter_code
_entity_poly.pdbx_strand_id
1 'polypeptide(L)'
;MAPKQPPKIYQLLLRSHKMTIFLTRTPTSTVQEIKEEALSALLSDVNLNDVPKVAGVDDFELCKLLRGRDAAGPIPQYEILDHSKAIKDCGILNWEILYFQFRDEETGDLQPVTFIQPPTFEEEDIPPPPSASLNKGKRKATD
;
A
#
# COMPACT_ATOMS: atom_id res chain seq x y z
N MET A 1 1.35 -15.10 -27.93
CA MET A 1 0.52 -15.10 -26.71
C MET A 1 -0.33 -13.84 -26.76
N ALA A 2 -1.66 -13.93 -26.66
CA ALA A 2 -2.49 -12.73 -26.66
C ALA A 2 -2.18 -11.86 -25.41
N PRO A 3 -2.19 -10.52 -25.53
CA PRO A 3 -1.95 -9.65 -24.39
C PRO A 3 -3.01 -9.89 -23.30
N LYS A 4 -2.57 -9.99 -22.04
CA LYS A 4 -3.48 -10.15 -20.90
C LYS A 4 -4.39 -8.92 -20.82
N GLN A 5 -5.71 -9.13 -20.76
CA GLN A 5 -6.65 -8.04 -20.56
C GLN A 5 -6.47 -7.43 -19.17
N PRO A 6 -6.59 -6.10 -19.02
CA PRO A 6 -6.53 -5.46 -17.72
C PRO A 6 -7.71 -5.93 -16.84
N PRO A 7 -7.52 -6.04 -15.51
CA PRO A 7 -8.60 -6.40 -14.60
C PRO A 7 -9.77 -5.42 -14.69
N LYS A 8 -11.00 -5.95 -14.77
CA LYS A 8 -12.23 -5.14 -14.79
C LYS A 8 -12.64 -4.65 -13.40
N ILE A 9 -12.08 -5.26 -12.36
CA ILE A 9 -12.36 -5.01 -10.95
C ILE A 9 -11.02 -4.94 -10.25
N TYR A 10 -10.85 -3.93 -9.40
CA TYR A 10 -9.70 -3.78 -8.52
C TYR A 10 -10.10 -4.15 -7.10
N GLN A 11 -9.24 -4.94 -6.47
CA GLN A 11 -9.20 -5.18 -5.04
C GLN A 11 -8.23 -4.17 -4.44
N LEU A 12 -8.68 -3.31 -3.54
CA LEU A 12 -7.88 -2.27 -2.90
C LEU A 12 -7.77 -2.53 -1.41
N LEU A 13 -6.61 -2.23 -0.84
CA LEU A 13 -6.35 -2.35 0.59
C LEU A 13 -6.12 -0.96 1.17
N LEU A 14 -7.02 -0.49 2.03
CA LEU A 14 -6.88 0.79 2.71
C LEU A 14 -6.34 0.53 4.11
N ARG A 15 -5.17 1.07 4.43
CA ARG A 15 -4.46 0.79 5.68
C ARG A 15 -4.33 2.00 6.58
N SER A 16 -4.58 1.76 7.85
CA SER A 16 -4.27 2.70 8.93
C SER A 16 -4.06 1.94 10.24
N HIS A 17 -3.09 2.35 11.05
CA HIS A 17 -2.78 1.74 12.35
C HIS A 17 -2.76 0.20 12.21
N LYS A 18 -3.59 -0.54 12.96
CA LYS A 18 -3.75 -2.00 12.83
C LYS A 18 -4.90 -2.43 11.90
N MET A 19 -5.63 -1.47 11.35
CA MET A 19 -6.79 -1.70 10.51
C MET A 19 -6.42 -1.81 9.03
N THR A 20 -7.06 -2.75 8.34
CA THR A 20 -7.02 -2.87 6.89
C THR A 20 -8.45 -3.07 6.39
N ILE A 21 -8.92 -2.16 5.53
CA ILE A 21 -10.22 -2.25 4.87
C ILE A 21 -9.99 -2.79 3.45
N PHE A 22 -10.74 -3.82 3.08
CA PHE A 22 -10.71 -4.40 1.73
C PHE A 22 -11.89 -3.86 0.94
N LEU A 23 -11.61 -3.17 -0.16
CA LEU A 23 -12.62 -2.58 -1.03
C LEU A 23 -12.54 -3.15 -2.45
N THR A 24 -13.69 -3.36 -3.06
CA THR A 24 -13.81 -3.85 -4.43
C THR A 24 -14.43 -2.76 -5.29
N ARG A 25 -13.67 -2.19 -6.24
CA ARG A 25 -14.13 -1.11 -7.11
C ARG A 25 -13.75 -1.31 -8.56
N THR A 26 -14.47 -0.63 -9.45
CA THR A 26 -14.12 -0.63 -10.88
C THR A 26 -13.00 0.38 -11.12
N PRO A 27 -12.11 0.18 -12.11
CA PRO A 27 -11.03 1.14 -12.41
C PRO A 27 -11.53 2.54 -12.81
N THR A 28 -12.80 2.65 -13.21
CA THR A 28 -13.49 3.89 -13.59
C THR A 28 -14.13 4.62 -12.41
N SER A 29 -14.28 3.96 -11.25
CA SER A 29 -14.75 4.61 -10.02
C SER A 29 -13.80 5.72 -9.60
N THR A 30 -14.34 6.75 -8.97
CA THR A 30 -13.56 7.91 -8.51
C THR A 30 -12.92 7.64 -7.14
N VAL A 31 -11.91 8.43 -6.79
CA VAL A 31 -11.32 8.40 -5.45
C VAL A 31 -12.35 8.88 -4.40
N GLN A 32 -13.23 9.82 -4.75
CA GLN A 32 -14.33 10.24 -3.87
C GLN A 32 -15.26 9.07 -3.47
N GLU A 33 -15.64 8.21 -4.42
CA GLU A 33 -16.44 7.02 -4.12
C GLU A 33 -15.73 6.07 -3.14
N ILE A 34 -14.39 5.96 -3.24
CA ILE A 34 -13.60 5.19 -2.27
C ILE A 34 -13.65 5.86 -0.90
N LYS A 35 -13.52 7.18 -0.81
CA LYS A 35 -13.56 7.92 0.47
C LYS A 35 -14.91 7.73 1.16
N GLU A 36 -16.01 7.76 0.43
CA GLU A 36 -17.35 7.54 1.01
C GLU A 36 -17.52 6.14 1.59
N GLU A 37 -17.04 5.11 0.89
CA GLU A 37 -17.08 3.74 1.39
C GLU A 37 -16.12 3.52 2.56
N ALA A 38 -14.93 4.14 2.50
CA ALA A 38 -13.97 4.14 3.58
C ALA A 38 -14.54 4.83 4.84
N LEU A 39 -15.25 5.95 4.69
CA LEU A 39 -15.93 6.63 5.80
C LEU A 39 -16.96 5.72 6.44
N SER A 40 -17.78 5.03 5.64
CA SER A 40 -18.75 4.07 6.18
C SER A 40 -18.08 2.96 7.00
N ALA A 41 -16.89 2.51 6.59
CA ALA A 41 -16.11 1.53 7.36
C ALA A 41 -15.51 2.14 8.63
N LEU A 42 -14.99 3.38 8.57
CA LEU A 42 -14.44 4.10 9.73
C LEU A 42 -15.48 4.41 10.81
N LEU A 43 -16.72 4.64 10.42
CA LEU A 43 -17.85 4.91 11.31
C LEU A 43 -18.48 3.64 11.88
N SER A 44 -18.09 2.45 11.41
CA SER A 44 -18.65 1.19 11.89
C SER A 44 -18.13 0.83 13.29
N ASP A 45 -18.97 0.14 14.08
CA ASP A 45 -18.67 -0.23 15.48
C ASP A 45 -17.46 -1.17 15.64
N VAL A 46 -16.92 -1.70 14.54
CA VAL A 46 -15.71 -2.54 14.54
C VAL A 46 -14.42 -1.72 14.50
N ASN A 47 -14.52 -0.38 14.43
CA ASN A 47 -13.35 0.48 14.46
C ASN A 47 -12.63 0.36 15.81
N LEU A 48 -11.32 0.13 15.75
CA LEU A 48 -10.47 -0.04 16.92
C LEU A 48 -10.13 1.33 17.51
N ASN A 49 -10.06 1.44 18.84
CA ASN A 49 -9.82 2.70 19.56
C ASN A 49 -8.49 3.41 19.20
N ASP A 50 -7.61 2.78 18.42
CA ASP A 50 -6.34 3.33 17.95
C ASP A 50 -6.45 4.14 16.64
N VAL A 51 -7.56 4.05 15.91
CA VAL A 51 -7.79 4.86 14.71
C VAL A 51 -8.43 6.20 15.09
N PRO A 52 -7.96 7.35 14.56
CA PRO A 52 -8.58 8.64 14.75
C PRO A 52 -10.07 8.63 14.40
N LYS A 53 -10.88 9.31 15.21
CA LYS A 53 -12.31 9.48 14.94
C LYS A 53 -12.50 10.45 13.79
N VAL A 54 -13.41 10.10 12.90
CA VAL A 54 -13.81 10.95 11.77
C VAL A 54 -15.32 11.16 11.83
N ALA A 55 -15.78 12.32 11.40
CA ALA A 55 -17.18 12.66 11.23
C ALA A 55 -17.59 12.67 9.74
N GLY A 56 -16.65 12.98 8.84
CA GLY A 56 -16.90 13.13 7.41
C GLY A 56 -15.72 12.77 6.52
N VAL A 57 -15.95 12.84 5.21
CA VAL A 57 -14.93 12.56 4.18
C VAL A 57 -13.81 13.59 4.14
N ASP A 58 -14.03 14.77 4.71
CA ASP A 58 -13.05 15.86 4.73
C ASP A 58 -12.01 15.70 5.85
N ASP A 59 -12.29 14.84 6.85
CA ASP A 59 -11.42 14.62 8.01
C ASP A 59 -10.21 13.72 7.71
N PHE A 60 -10.10 13.21 6.49
CA PHE A 60 -8.97 12.40 6.06
C PHE A 60 -8.73 12.51 4.57
N GLU A 61 -7.51 12.18 4.17
CA GLU A 61 -7.12 11.98 2.79
C GLU A 61 -6.67 10.56 2.54
N LEU A 62 -6.84 10.10 1.29
CA LEU A 62 -6.28 8.85 0.83
C LEU A 62 -5.01 9.15 0.05
N CYS A 63 -3.95 8.42 0.40
CA CYS A 63 -2.64 8.58 -0.22
C CYS A 63 -2.14 7.25 -0.79
N LYS A 64 -1.36 7.33 -1.86
CA LYS A 64 -0.57 6.20 -2.34
C LYS A 64 0.89 6.38 -1.93
N LEU A 65 1.57 5.26 -1.66
CA LEU A 65 3.02 5.27 -1.44
C LEU A 65 3.73 5.50 -2.78
N LEU A 66 4.60 6.51 -2.85
CA LEU A 66 5.47 6.73 -4.00
C LEU A 66 6.52 5.62 -4.08
N ARG A 67 6.81 5.15 -5.29
CA ARG A 67 7.77 4.07 -5.56
C ARG A 67 8.72 4.45 -6.69
N GLY A 68 9.89 3.82 -6.73
CA GLY A 68 10.84 4.00 -7.82
C GLY A 68 11.48 5.39 -7.82
N ARG A 69 11.55 6.04 -9.00
CA ARG A 69 12.21 7.35 -9.15
C ARG A 69 11.58 8.45 -8.28
N ASP A 70 10.28 8.34 -8.02
CA ASP A 70 9.52 9.33 -7.25
C ASP A 70 9.66 9.11 -5.74
N ALA A 71 10.17 7.95 -5.31
CA ALA A 71 10.54 7.68 -3.92
C ALA A 71 11.95 8.23 -3.65
N ALA A 72 12.06 9.53 -3.41
CA ALA A 72 13.35 10.16 -3.11
C ALA A 72 13.66 10.10 -1.61
N GLY A 73 14.67 9.30 -1.22
CA GLY A 73 15.23 9.33 0.13
C GLY A 73 14.83 8.16 1.04
N PRO A 74 15.30 8.16 2.30
CA PRO A 74 15.13 7.04 3.22
C PRO A 74 13.74 6.98 3.88
N ILE A 75 12.95 8.05 3.76
CA ILE A 75 11.63 8.19 4.38
C ILE A 75 10.57 7.87 3.32
N PRO A 76 9.57 7.03 3.62
CA PRO A 76 8.46 6.77 2.70
C PRO A 76 7.70 8.06 2.40
N GLN A 77 7.53 8.36 1.11
CA GLN A 77 6.79 9.51 0.64
C GLN A 77 5.41 9.09 0.14
N TYR A 78 4.40 9.88 0.49
CA TYR A 78 3.02 9.61 0.14
C TYR A 78 2.47 10.74 -0.73
N GLU A 79 1.72 10.37 -1.77
CA GLU A 79 1.02 11.30 -2.65
C GLU A 79 -0.48 11.24 -2.35
N ILE A 80 -1.06 12.39 -1.98
CA ILE A 80 -2.51 12.54 -1.80
C ILE A 80 -3.20 12.40 -3.14
N LEU A 81 -4.23 11.57 -3.17
CA LEU A 81 -4.98 11.27 -4.38
C LEU A 81 -6.00 12.38 -4.69
N ASP A 82 -6.15 12.70 -5.97
CA ASP A 82 -7.16 13.63 -6.46
C ASP A 82 -8.54 12.97 -6.44
N HIS A 83 -9.48 13.55 -5.68
CA HIS A 83 -10.81 12.98 -5.42
C HIS A 83 -11.66 12.84 -6.68
N SER A 84 -11.44 13.74 -7.64
CA SER A 84 -12.24 13.82 -8.88
C SER A 84 -11.83 12.79 -9.92
N LYS A 85 -10.61 12.26 -9.82
CA LYS A 85 -10.05 11.33 -10.80
C LYS A 85 -10.51 9.91 -10.57
N ALA A 86 -10.59 9.16 -11.67
CA ALA A 86 -10.79 7.73 -11.61
C ALA A 86 -9.55 7.04 -11.03
N ILE A 87 -9.75 5.92 -10.34
CA ILE A 87 -8.70 5.11 -9.70
C ILE A 87 -7.54 4.82 -10.65
N LYS A 88 -7.86 4.39 -11.88
CA LYS A 88 -6.85 4.09 -12.91
C LYS A 88 -6.02 5.31 -13.31
N ASP A 89 -6.61 6.51 -13.33
CA ASP A 89 -5.97 7.75 -13.77
C ASP A 89 -5.05 8.31 -12.69
N CYS A 90 -5.26 7.89 -11.43
CA CYS A 90 -4.35 8.13 -10.31
C CYS A 90 -3.13 7.18 -10.28
N GLY A 91 -3.03 6.25 -11.25
CA GLY A 91 -1.96 5.25 -11.30
C GLY A 91 -2.16 4.10 -10.31
N ILE A 92 -3.36 3.92 -9.78
CA ILE A 92 -3.69 2.84 -8.84
C ILE A 92 -3.95 1.56 -9.64
N LEU A 93 -3.37 0.46 -9.17
CA LEU A 93 -3.48 -0.86 -9.80
C LEU A 93 -4.35 -1.81 -8.96
N ASN A 94 -4.66 -2.98 -9.52
CA ASN A 94 -5.29 -4.04 -8.75
C ASN A 94 -4.35 -4.51 -7.62
N TRP A 95 -4.89 -4.76 -6.42
CA TRP A 95 -4.16 -5.08 -5.19
C TRP A 95 -3.29 -3.95 -4.63
N GLU A 96 -3.52 -2.71 -5.06
CA GLU A 96 -2.76 -1.57 -4.53
C GLU A 96 -3.14 -1.28 -3.07
N ILE A 97 -2.13 -0.84 -2.31
CA ILE A 97 -2.30 -0.41 -0.92
C ILE A 97 -2.38 1.11 -0.88
N LEU A 98 -3.50 1.60 -0.36
CA LEU A 98 -3.73 3.00 -0.06
C LEU A 98 -3.64 3.22 1.45
N TYR A 99 -3.29 4.44 1.84
CA TYR A 99 -3.06 4.81 3.22
C TYR A 99 -3.96 5.97 3.61
N PHE A 100 -4.43 5.96 4.86
CA PHE A 100 -5.14 7.09 5.43
C PHE A 100 -4.16 8.13 5.96
N GLN A 101 -4.47 9.38 5.69
CA GLN A 101 -3.85 10.54 6.29
C GLN A 101 -4.94 11.39 6.96
N PHE A 102 -5.09 11.25 8.29
CA PHE A 102 -6.14 11.95 9.02
C PHE A 102 -5.78 13.42 9.24
N ARG A 103 -6.81 14.25 9.39
CA ARG A 103 -6.68 15.62 9.87
C ARG A 103 -6.75 15.65 11.38
N ASP A 104 -5.97 16.54 11.96
CA ASP A 104 -6.08 16.90 13.36
C ASP A 104 -7.39 17.65 13.60
N GLU A 105 -8.12 17.31 14.66
CA GLU A 105 -9.42 17.93 14.98
C GLU A 105 -9.26 19.39 15.43
N GLU A 106 -8.15 19.73 16.09
CA GLU A 106 -7.90 21.06 16.64
C GLU A 106 -7.27 22.00 15.60
N THR A 107 -6.30 21.50 14.82
CA THR A 107 -5.55 22.34 13.87
C THR A 107 -6.02 22.22 12.42
N GLY A 108 -6.68 21.11 12.06
CA GLY A 108 -7.04 20.79 10.67
C GLY A 108 -5.86 20.32 9.80
N ASP A 109 -4.66 20.22 10.38
CA ASP A 109 -3.45 19.81 9.68
C ASP A 109 -3.45 18.31 9.40
N LEU A 110 -2.79 17.92 8.31
CA LEU A 110 -2.63 16.51 7.96
C LEU A 110 -1.56 15.86 8.85
N GLN A 111 -1.99 14.87 9.62
CA GLN A 111 -1.13 14.02 10.43
C GLN A 111 -0.28 13.10 9.55
N PRO A 112 0.86 12.56 10.02
CA PRO A 112 1.63 11.57 9.29
C PRO A 112 0.85 10.26 9.07
N VAL A 113 1.09 9.60 7.93
CA VAL A 113 0.55 8.27 7.66
C VAL A 113 1.06 7.28 8.71
N THR A 114 0.13 6.65 9.42
CA THR A 114 0.44 5.68 10.48
C THR A 114 -0.15 4.33 10.12
N PHE A 115 0.68 3.28 10.12
CA PHE A 115 0.26 1.89 9.95
C PHE A 115 1.24 0.93 10.62
N ILE A 116 0.73 -0.22 11.03
CA ILE A 116 1.54 -1.34 11.52
C ILE A 116 1.61 -2.35 10.39
N GLN A 117 2.83 -2.60 9.91
CA GLN A 117 3.07 -3.67 8.96
C GLN A 117 2.74 -5.01 9.64
N PRO A 118 1.84 -5.83 9.07
CA PRO A 118 1.60 -7.16 9.59
C PRO A 118 2.91 -7.95 9.61
N PRO A 119 3.16 -8.78 10.64
CA PRO A 119 4.37 -9.56 10.71
C PRO A 119 4.44 -10.45 9.47
N THR A 120 5.50 -10.28 8.69
CA THR A 120 5.91 -11.31 7.75
C THR A 120 6.45 -12.46 8.58
N PHE A 121 5.94 -13.67 8.34
CA PHE A 121 6.59 -14.89 8.82
C PHE A 121 7.92 -14.98 8.08
N GLU A 122 8.96 -14.29 8.57
CA GLU A 122 10.30 -14.59 8.13
C GLU A 122 10.57 -16.04 8.55
N GLU A 123 10.84 -16.86 7.53
CA GLU A 123 11.20 -18.26 7.61
C GLU A 123 12.20 -18.48 8.74
N GLU A 124 12.01 -19.56 9.51
CA GLU A 124 13.01 -20.08 10.45
C GLU A 124 14.41 -19.92 9.87
N ASP A 125 15.27 -19.18 10.57
CA ASP A 125 16.73 -19.09 10.45
C ASP A 125 17.33 -20.13 9.48
N ILE A 126 17.27 -19.86 8.17
CA ILE A 126 17.85 -20.75 7.16
C ILE A 126 19.36 -20.49 7.23
N PRO A 127 20.18 -21.42 7.76
CA PRO A 127 21.62 -21.22 7.79
C PRO A 127 22.10 -21.00 6.35
N PRO A 128 23.06 -20.09 6.11
CA PRO A 128 23.54 -19.82 4.77
C PRO A 128 23.96 -21.14 4.11
N PRO A 129 23.60 -21.38 2.83
CA PRO A 129 23.96 -22.62 2.16
C PRO A 129 25.48 -22.78 2.23
N PRO A 130 26.00 -23.98 2.56
CA PRO A 130 27.43 -24.20 2.57
C PRO A 130 27.96 -23.88 1.17
N SER A 131 28.93 -22.96 1.10
CA SER A 131 29.57 -22.55 -0.15
C SER A 131 29.96 -23.78 -0.96
N ALA A 132 29.26 -24.03 -2.06
CA ALA A 132 29.62 -25.09 -3.00
C ALA A 132 30.85 -24.61 -3.78
N SER A 133 32.04 -24.90 -3.25
CA SER A 133 33.28 -24.85 -4.00
C SER A 133 33.26 -25.94 -5.07
N LEU A 134 32.72 -25.58 -6.24
CA LEU A 134 32.78 -26.38 -7.46
C LEU A 134 34.23 -26.51 -7.92
N ASN A 135 34.87 -27.62 -7.55
CA ASN A 135 36.08 -28.12 -8.20
C ASN A 135 35.80 -28.46 -9.67
N LYS A 136 36.53 -27.86 -10.61
CA LYS A 136 36.77 -28.46 -11.93
C LYS A 136 38.11 -28.00 -12.50
N GLY A 137 39.02 -28.97 -12.65
CA GLY A 137 40.43 -28.74 -12.97
C GLY A 137 40.74 -28.28 -14.39
N LYS A 138 41.97 -27.77 -14.54
CA LYS A 138 42.74 -27.76 -15.78
C LYS A 138 44.02 -28.60 -15.53
N ARG A 139 44.16 -29.71 -16.26
CA ARG A 139 45.44 -30.43 -16.44
C ARG A 139 46.10 -29.99 -17.74
N LYS A 140 47.44 -30.06 -17.75
CA LYS A 140 48.47 -30.11 -18.84
C LYS A 140 49.50 -28.98 -18.67
N ALA A 141 50.82 -29.17 -18.76
CA ALA A 141 51.67 -30.34 -19.00
C ALA A 141 53.08 -30.10 -18.42
N THR A 142 53.89 -31.17 -18.36
CA THR A 142 55.32 -31.26 -18.02
C THR A 142 56.24 -30.35 -18.82
N ASP A 143 57.28 -29.82 -18.15
CA ASP A 143 58.69 -29.99 -18.53
C ASP A 143 59.51 -30.12 -17.23
#